data_AF-G0IVQ2-F1
#
_entry.id   AF-G0IVQ2-F1
#
_cell.length_a   1.000
_cell.length_b   1.000
_cell.length_c   1.000
_cell.angle_alpha   90.00
_cell.angle_beta   90.00
_cell.angle_gamma   90.00
#
_symmetry.space_group_name_H-M   'P 1'
#
loop_
_entity.id
_entity.type
_entity.pdbx_description
1 polymer ?
#
loop_
_entity_poly.entity_id
_entity_poly.type
_entity_poly.pdbx_seq_one_letter_code
_entity_poly.pdbx_strand_id
1 'polypeptide(L)' 'MMASKTKAIMQVHLDQRNNGGIGEDLLEYAETLSEALGMDTVKIHQEMQNGDLSHLIATFNKYFSDYIELLDTDQAIDL' A
#
# COMPACT_ATOMS: atom_id res chain seq x y z
N MET A 1 -8.17 -24.61 -18.02
CA MET A 1 -8.63 -23.75 -16.92
C MET A 1 -7.59 -22.66 -16.75
N MET A 2 -7.91 -21.41 -17.11
CA MET A 2 -7.02 -20.29 -16.80
C MET A 2 -7.23 -19.97 -15.32
N ALA A 3 -6.20 -20.15 -14.50
CA ALA A 3 -6.17 -19.52 -13.20
C ALA A 3 -6.11 -18.01 -13.49
N SER A 4 -7.25 -17.34 -13.41
CA SER A 4 -7.26 -15.89 -13.28
C SER A 4 -6.41 -15.61 -12.06
N LYS A 5 -5.23 -14.99 -12.22
CA LYS A 5 -4.44 -14.51 -11.10
C LYS A 5 -5.29 -13.43 -10.44
N THR A 6 -6.17 -13.84 -9.52
CA THR A 6 -6.96 -12.93 -8.71
C THR A 6 -5.92 -12.09 -7.97
N LYS A 7 -5.77 -10.80 -8.35
CA LYS A 7 -4.99 -9.87 -7.54
C LYS A 7 -5.54 -9.96 -6.13
N ALA A 8 -4.66 -10.08 -5.15
CA ALA A 8 -5.08 -10.05 -3.76
C ALA A 8 -5.53 -8.62 -3.46
N ILE A 9 -6.84 -8.38 -3.42
CA ILE A 9 -7.37 -7.06 -3.09
C ILE A 9 -7.25 -6.89 -1.58
N MET A 10 -6.10 -6.38 -1.13
CA MET A 10 -5.93 -5.96 0.25
C MET A 10 -6.50 -4.55 0.40
N GLN A 11 -7.65 -4.44 1.06
CA GLN A 11 -8.30 -3.15 1.32
C GLN A 11 -7.64 -2.49 2.52
N VAL A 12 -6.72 -1.57 2.25
CA VAL A 12 -6.12 -0.73 3.29
C VAL A 12 -7.08 0.43 3.57
N HIS A 13 -7.71 0.42 4.74
CA HIS A 13 -8.58 1.51 5.20
C HIS A 13 -7.71 2.60 5.81
N LEU A 14 -7.52 3.70 5.08
CA LEU A 14 -6.76 4.85 5.57
C LEU A 14 -7.71 5.81 6.28
N ASP A 15 -7.64 5.88 7.61
CA ASP A 15 -8.36 6.91 8.38
C ASP A 15 -7.65 8.26 8.22
N GLN A 16 -8.12 9.06 7.26
CA GLN A 16 -7.55 10.37 6.92
C GLN A 16 -7.65 11.42 8.04
N ARG A 17 -8.24 11.09 9.21
CA ARG A 17 -8.26 11.99 10.39
C ARG A 17 -6.97 11.93 11.20
N ASN A 18 -6.09 10.97 10.92
CA ASN A 18 -4.78 10.83 11.58
C ASN A 18 -3.66 10.57 10.57
N ASN A 19 -3.17 11.63 9.92
CA ASN A 19 -2.06 11.56 8.94
C ASN A 19 -0.80 10.88 9.48
N GLY A 20 -0.57 10.87 10.80
CA GLY A 20 0.57 10.20 11.41
C GLY A 20 0.44 8.67 11.36
N GLY A 21 -0.74 8.14 11.69
CA GLY A 21 -0.98 6.68 11.69
C GLY A 21 -0.92 6.07 10.29
N ILE A 22 -1.43 6.78 9.28
CA ILE A 22 -1.44 6.31 7.89
C ILE A 22 -0.02 6.01 7.37
N GLY A 23 0.94 6.88 7.69
CA GLY A 23 2.32 6.72 7.20
C GLY A 23 2.99 5.49 7.80
N GLU A 24 2.78 5.26 9.10
CA GLU A 24 3.30 4.08 9.81
C GLU A 24 2.66 2.79 9.31
N ASP A 25 1.32 2.77 9.14
CA ASP A 25 0.60 1.60 8.64
C ASP A 25 1.08 1.20 7.24
N LEU A 26 1.22 2.17 6.32
CA LEU A 26 1.70 1.90 4.95
C LEU A 26 3.14 1.39 4.92
N LEU A 27 3.99 1.83 5.84
CA LEU A 27 5.36 1.33 5.97
C LEU A 27 5.38 -0.13 6.44
N GLU A 28 4.58 -0.47 7.45
CA GLU A 28 4.44 -1.86 7.94
C GLU A 28 3.87 -2.79 6.86
N TYR A 29 2.88 -2.32 6.09
CA TYR A 29 2.39 -3.07 4.94
C TYR A 29 3.47 -3.25 3.88
N ALA A 30 4.22 -2.21 3.54
CA ALA A 30 5.30 -2.31 2.56
C ALA A 30 6.38 -3.30 2.99
N GLU A 31 6.74 -3.34 4.28
CA GLU A 31 7.66 -4.33 4.84
C GLU A 31 7.11 -5.74 4.66
N THR A 32 5.90 -6.02 5.16
CA THR A 32 5.28 -7.34 5.08
C THR A 32 5.15 -7.84 3.62
N LEU A 33 4.74 -6.95 2.71
CA LEU A 33 4.52 -7.28 1.31
C LEU A 33 5.83 -7.47 0.55
N SER A 34 6.81 -6.62 0.77
CA SER A 34 8.12 -6.74 0.13
C SER A 34 8.81 -8.04 0.57
N GLU A 35 8.69 -8.43 1.84
CA GLU A 35 9.17 -9.72 2.33
C GLU A 35 8.43 -10.89 1.66
N ALA A 36 7.09 -10.85 1.65
CA ALA A 36 6.27 -11.92 1.06
C ALA A 36 6.49 -12.10 -0.45
N LEU A 37 6.81 -11.01 -1.16
CA LEU A 37 7.06 -11.00 -2.60
C LEU A 37 8.54 -11.21 -2.94
N GLY A 38 9.44 -11.29 -1.95
CA GLY A 38 10.89 -11.44 -2.16
C GLY A 38 11.54 -10.21 -2.81
N MET A 39 11.01 -9.02 -2.53
CA MET A 39 11.52 -7.73 -3.01
C MET A 39 12.58 -7.16 -2.05
N ASP A 40 13.25 -6.10 -2.47
CA ASP A 40 14.24 -5.40 -1.63
C ASP A 40 13.53 -4.48 -0.63
N THR A 41 13.16 -5.06 0.53
CA THR A 41 12.47 -4.38 1.62
C THR A 41 13.18 -3.11 2.05
N VAL A 42 14.49 -3.16 2.27
CA VAL A 42 15.28 -2.03 2.77
C VAL A 42 15.23 -0.87 1.79
N LYS A 43 15.41 -1.14 0.50
CA LYS A 43 15.36 -0.11 -0.53
C LYS A 43 13.97 0.52 -0.65
N ILE A 44 12.91 -0.29 -0.65
CA ILE A 44 11.53 0.19 -0.75
C ILE A 44 11.20 1.08 0.44
N HIS A 45 11.54 0.63 1.65
CA HIS A 45 11.27 1.36 2.88
C HIS A 45 12.02 2.71 2.94
N GLN A 46 13.29 2.72 2.50
CA GLN A 46 14.06 3.97 2.36
C GLN A 46 13.43 4.93 1.36
N GLU A 47 12.98 4.44 0.19
CA GLU A 47 12.32 5.27 -0.81
C GLU A 47 11.01 5.85 -0.26
N MET A 48 10.20 5.05 0.45
CA MET A 48 8.94 5.52 1.05
C MET A 48 9.14 6.59 2.13
N GLN A 49 10.27 6.58 2.86
CA GLN A 49 10.58 7.56 3.90
C GLN A 49 11.23 8.85 3.38
N ASN A 50 11.58 8.94 2.10
CA ASN A 50 12.32 10.09 1.53
C ASN A 50 11.45 11.32 1.20
N GLY A 51 10.18 11.35 1.62
CA GLY A 51 9.26 12.43 1.28
C GLY A 51 8.10 12.58 2.26
N ASP A 52 7.07 13.31 1.82
CA ASP A 52 5.83 13.48 2.56
C ASP A 52 4.87 12.30 2.36
N LEU A 53 3.69 12.37 2.98
CA LEU A 53 2.67 11.34 2.87
C LEU A 53 2.27 11.04 1.40
N SER A 54 2.26 12.06 0.53
CA SER A 54 1.93 11.88 -0.89
C SER A 54 3.02 11.07 -1.60
N HIS A 55 4.28 11.35 -1.29
CA HIS A 55 5.41 10.55 -1.78
C HIS A 55 5.32 9.10 -1.29
N LEU A 56 5.02 8.90 -0.01
CA LEU A 56 4.88 7.59 0.60
C LEU A 56 3.82 6.74 -0.12
N ILE A 57 2.63 7.31 -0.35
CA ILE A 57 1.53 6.65 -1.07
C ILE A 57 1.92 6.36 -2.53
N ALA A 58 2.57 7.32 -3.21
CA ALA A 58 2.99 7.14 -4.60
C ALA A 58 4.03 6.03 -4.75
N THR A 59 5.01 5.98 -3.85
CA THR A 59 6.04 4.94 -3.81
C THR A 59 5.45 3.58 -3.47
N PHE A 60 4.52 3.50 -2.52
CA PHE A 60 3.78 2.27 -2.23
C PHE A 60 3.06 1.75 -3.49
N ASN A 61 2.27 2.60 -4.15
CA ASN A 61 1.54 2.23 -5.36
C ASN A 61 2.48 1.80 -6.50
N LYS A 62 3.63 2.47 -6.65
CA LYS A 62 4.65 2.09 -7.64
C LYS A 62 5.13 0.65 -7.49
N TYR A 63 5.28 0.16 -6.25
CA TYR A 63 5.77 -1.20 -5.99
C TYR A 63 4.65 -2.25 -5.90
N PHE A 64 3.49 -1.87 -5.38
CA PHE A 64 2.46 -2.83 -4.99
C PHE A 64 1.15 -2.74 -5.79
N SER A 65 0.96 -1.75 -6.68
CA SER A 65 -0.29 -1.63 -7.46
C SER A 65 -0.58 -2.83 -8.37
N ASP A 66 0.44 -3.60 -8.75
CA ASP A 66 0.29 -4.86 -9.48
C ASP A 66 -0.25 -6.01 -8.62
N TYR A 67 -0.21 -5.87 -7.31
CA TYR A 67 -0.60 -6.90 -6.34
C TYR A 67 -1.81 -6.48 -5.51
N ILE A 68 -1.95 -5.17 -5.22
CA ILE A 68 -2.84 -4.59 -4.21
C ILE A 68 -3.46 -3.31 -4.77
N GLU A 69 -4.67 -3.01 -4.31
CA GLU A 69 -5.37 -1.77 -4.62
C GLU A 69 -5.66 -1.02 -3.31
N LEU A 70 -5.14 0.20 -3.20
CA LEU A 70 -5.49 1.10 -2.10
C LEU A 70 -6.87 1.69 -2.39
N LEU A 71 -7.85 1.44 -1.52
CA LEU A 71 -9.18 2.03 -1.63
C LEU A 71 -9.28 3.22 -0.69
N ASP A 72 -9.63 4.38 -1.24
CA ASP A 72 -9.96 5.56 -0.45
C ASP A 72 -11.42 5.44 0.04
N THR A 73 -11.62 5.49 1.35
CA THR A 73 -12.91 5.13 1.95
C THR A 73 -14.00 6.21 1.79
N ASP A 74 -13.72 7.34 1.15
CA ASP A 74 -14.73 8.37 0.89
C ASP A 74 -15.77 7.99 -0.18
N GLN A 75 -15.64 6.81 -0.83
CA GLN A 75 -16.65 6.30 -1.79
C GLN A 75 -17.25 4.94 -1.43
N ALA A 76 -17.18 4.51 -0.17
CA ALA A 76 -17.66 3.19 0.23
C ALA A 76 -19.07 3.15 0.85
N ILE A 77 -20.00 4.06 0.51
CA ILE A 77 -21.46 3.79 0.62
C ILE A 77 -22.21 4.57 -0.46
N ASP A 78 -22.50 3.91 -1.58
CA ASP A 78 -23.71 4.20 -2.37
C ASP A 78 -24.32 2.86 -2.78
N LEU A 79 -25.04 2.23 -1.84
CA LEU A 79 -25.95 1.10 -2.03
C LEU A 79 -27.22 1.33 -1.20
#